data_AF-A0A1I7ADR1-F1
#
_entry.id   AF-A0A1I7ADR1-F1
#
_cell.length_a   1.000
_cell.length_b   1.000
_cell.length_c   1.000
_cell.angle_alpha   90.00
_cell.angle_beta   90.00
_cell.angle_gamma   90.00
#
_symmetry.space_group_name_H-M   'P 1'
#
loop_
_entity.id
_entity.type
_entity.pdbx_description
1 polymer ?
#
loop_
_entity_poly.entity_id
_entity_poly.type
_entity_poly.pdbx_seq_one_letter_code
_entity_poly.pdbx_strand_id
1 'polypeptide(L)'
;MKKLPGLFLLLFLFSITSTFAQTSDSRKEMNQLLSKNLKYPTELRQTETEGLVVVSIAMDSRGIMTGDYEILSGDLAFEEEVSRTLNLLRENWDPSYLEGKTYGEEYLMSFDFKLSKGAGFPPNPFLTSFQKKAEVSPLDAVSQALAENPFSPKLYKNRAEILSNEGLNLRAEMDLNQAEFLENRMLTEVVIVGYLSQGPKSL
;
A
#
# COMPACT_ATOMS: atom_id res chain seq x y z
N MET A 1 -77.71 -14.41 5.70
CA MET A 1 -77.26 -15.83 5.60
C MET A 1 -75.94 -15.87 4.84
N LYS A 2 -74.89 -16.46 5.48
CA LYS A 2 -73.65 -17.03 4.89
C LYS A 2 -72.66 -16.04 4.22
N LYS A 3 -71.33 -16.16 4.28
CA LYS A 3 -70.30 -16.54 5.27
C LYS A 3 -69.02 -15.81 4.77
N LEU A 4 -68.14 -15.37 5.67
CA LEU A 4 -66.74 -14.91 5.45
C LEU A 4 -65.87 -16.06 4.88
N PRO A 5 -64.56 -15.92 4.54
CA PRO A 5 -63.69 -14.76 4.26
C PRO A 5 -62.84 -14.91 2.96
N GLY A 6 -62.19 -13.83 2.53
CA GLY A 6 -61.12 -13.87 1.52
C GLY A 6 -60.01 -12.88 1.90
N LEU A 7 -59.26 -13.22 2.94
CA LEU A 7 -58.07 -12.51 3.41
C LEU A 7 -56.94 -12.68 2.38
N PHE A 8 -56.63 -11.65 1.58
CA PHE A 8 -55.39 -11.59 0.81
C PHE A 8 -54.40 -10.69 1.56
N LEU A 9 -53.81 -11.26 2.60
CA LEU A 9 -52.65 -10.68 3.28
C LEU A 9 -51.43 -10.95 2.39
N LEU A 10 -51.11 -10.00 1.51
CA LEU A 10 -49.85 -10.01 0.75
C LEU A 10 -48.71 -9.64 1.71
N LEU A 11 -48.25 -10.64 2.47
CA LEU A 11 -46.98 -10.62 3.19
C LEU A 11 -45.84 -10.64 2.16
N PHE A 12 -45.38 -9.47 1.74
CA PHE A 12 -44.04 -9.32 1.15
C PHE A 12 -43.01 -9.53 2.26
N LEU A 13 -42.70 -10.80 2.53
CA LEU A 13 -41.58 -11.19 3.39
C LEU A 13 -40.27 -11.00 2.61
N PHE A 14 -39.53 -9.97 3.03
CA PHE A 14 -38.08 -9.90 3.19
C PHE A 14 -37.21 -10.85 2.34
N SER A 15 -36.40 -10.24 1.48
CA SER A 15 -34.97 -10.56 1.40
C SER A 15 -34.22 -9.25 1.17
N ILE A 16 -34.08 -8.43 2.21
CA ILE A 16 -32.96 -7.50 2.26
C ILE A 16 -31.75 -8.40 2.48
N THR A 17 -31.05 -8.77 1.39
CA THR A 17 -29.75 -9.41 1.54
C THR A 17 -28.82 -8.36 2.13
N SER A 18 -28.57 -8.48 3.43
CA SER A 18 -27.54 -7.73 4.14
C SER A 18 -26.16 -8.14 3.60
N THR A 19 -25.76 -7.64 2.43
CA THR A 19 -24.36 -7.73 1.97
C THR A 19 -23.56 -6.65 2.67
N PHE A 20 -23.29 -6.82 3.96
CA PHE A 20 -22.37 -5.98 4.72
C PHE A 20 -21.62 -6.85 5.73
N ALA A 21 -20.76 -7.75 5.23
CA ALA A 21 -19.79 -8.45 6.07
C ALA A 21 -18.54 -8.94 5.31
N GLN A 22 -18.32 -8.51 4.06
CA GLN A 22 -17.22 -9.00 3.22
C GLN A 22 -16.28 -7.88 2.78
N THR A 23 -15.90 -7.02 3.72
CA THR A 23 -14.99 -5.89 3.42
C THR A 23 -13.60 -6.05 4.04
N SER A 24 -13.38 -6.97 4.99
CA SER A 24 -12.06 -7.17 5.60
C SER A 24 -11.22 -8.27 4.94
N ASP A 25 -11.83 -9.16 4.14
CA ASP A 25 -11.11 -10.29 3.51
C ASP A 25 -10.57 -9.93 2.12
N SER A 26 -11.25 -9.09 1.35
CA SER A 26 -10.91 -8.83 -0.05
C SER A 26 -9.51 -8.22 -0.25
N ARG A 27 -9.14 -7.12 0.43
CA ARG A 27 -7.77 -6.58 0.30
C ARG A 27 -6.71 -7.51 0.88
N LYS A 28 -7.06 -8.32 1.87
CA LYS A 28 -6.16 -9.35 2.39
C LYS A 28 -5.89 -10.42 1.33
N GLU A 29 -6.90 -10.84 0.57
CA GLU A 29 -6.73 -11.76 -0.57
C GLU A 29 -5.84 -11.15 -1.66
N MET A 30 -6.06 -9.88 -2.04
CA MET A 30 -5.18 -9.16 -2.96
C MET A 30 -3.73 -9.14 -2.45
N ASN A 31 -3.52 -8.78 -1.17
CA ASN A 31 -2.18 -8.71 -0.57
C ASN A 31 -1.52 -10.09 -0.50
N GLN A 32 -2.28 -11.17 -0.29
CA GLN A 32 -1.78 -12.54 -0.35
C GLN A 32 -1.40 -12.93 -1.78
N LEU A 33 -2.20 -12.57 -2.78
CA LEU A 33 -1.88 -12.80 -4.19
C LEU A 33 -0.56 -12.10 -4.54
N LEU A 34 -0.42 -10.82 -4.17
CA LEU A 34 0.81 -10.05 -4.40
C LEU A 34 1.99 -10.67 -3.67
N SER A 35 1.85 -10.96 -2.37
CA SER A 35 2.94 -11.51 -1.55
C SER A 35 3.42 -12.89 -2.00
N LYS A 36 2.54 -13.72 -2.58
CA LYS A 36 2.89 -15.03 -3.12
C LYS A 36 3.64 -14.94 -4.45
N ASN A 37 3.37 -13.91 -5.25
CA ASN A 37 3.81 -13.85 -6.63
C ASN A 37 4.91 -12.83 -6.88
N LEU A 38 4.96 -11.75 -6.11
CA LEU A 38 5.97 -10.71 -6.22
C LEU A 38 7.30 -11.25 -5.67
N LYS A 39 8.35 -11.11 -6.47
CA LYS A 39 9.68 -11.62 -6.19
C LYS A 39 10.66 -10.47 -6.12
N TYR A 40 11.72 -10.67 -5.35
CA TYR A 40 12.88 -9.81 -5.43
C TYR A 40 13.78 -10.31 -6.57
N PRO A 41 13.98 -9.56 -7.67
CA PRO A 41 14.81 -10.00 -8.79
C PRO A 41 16.23 -10.40 -8.35
N THR A 42 16.71 -11.54 -8.81
CA THR A 42 18.00 -12.11 -8.34
C THR A 42 19.17 -11.19 -8.64
N GLU A 43 19.18 -10.56 -9.82
CA GLU A 43 20.24 -9.64 -10.26
C GLU A 43 20.32 -8.43 -9.34
N LEU A 44 19.19 -7.78 -9.09
CA LEU A 44 19.10 -6.63 -8.18
C LEU A 44 19.45 -6.98 -6.74
N ARG A 45 19.15 -8.21 -6.32
CA ARG A 45 19.56 -8.70 -5.00
C ARG A 45 21.07 -8.88 -4.91
N GLN A 46 21.71 -9.34 -5.99
CA GLN A 46 23.17 -9.53 -6.03
C GLN A 46 23.93 -8.20 -6.11
N THR A 47 23.34 -7.19 -6.74
CA THR A 47 23.88 -5.82 -6.80
C THR A 47 23.50 -4.99 -5.58
N GLU A 48 22.82 -5.59 -4.59
CA GLU A 48 22.32 -4.92 -3.39
C GLU A 48 21.43 -3.70 -3.68
N THR A 49 20.73 -3.69 -4.81
CA THR A 49 19.83 -2.61 -5.23
C THR A 49 18.53 -2.70 -4.45
N GLU A 50 18.21 -1.69 -3.64
CA GLU A 50 16.92 -1.48 -2.96
C GLU A 50 16.14 -0.37 -3.66
N GLY A 51 14.81 -0.34 -3.51
CA GLY A 51 14.03 0.72 -4.13
C GLY A 51 12.55 0.67 -3.81
N LEU A 52 11.93 1.83 -3.82
CA LEU A 52 10.48 1.98 -3.80
C LEU A 52 9.99 2.09 -5.24
N VAL A 53 8.85 1.48 -5.57
CA VAL A 53 8.11 1.72 -6.82
C VAL A 53 6.67 2.05 -6.47
N VAL A 54 6.19 3.22 -6.91
CA VAL A 54 4.80 3.64 -6.77
C VAL A 54 4.17 3.74 -8.16
N VAL A 55 3.06 3.04 -8.34
CA VAL A 55 2.32 3.03 -9.61
C VAL A 55 0.93 3.64 -9.41
N SER A 56 0.46 4.36 -10.43
CA SER A 56 -0.94 4.73 -10.61
C SER A 56 -1.59 3.73 -11.56
N ILE A 57 -2.74 3.17 -11.20
CA ILE A 57 -3.52 2.25 -12.03
C ILE A 57 -4.90 2.83 -12.30
N ALA A 58 -5.35 2.76 -13.54
CA ALA A 58 -6.67 3.23 -13.93
C ALA A 58 -7.73 2.13 -13.77
N MET A 59 -8.87 2.50 -13.18
CA MET A 59 -10.06 1.67 -13.09
C MET A 59 -11.12 2.15 -14.09
N ASP A 60 -11.79 1.21 -14.75
CA ASP A 60 -12.95 1.53 -15.57
C ASP A 60 -14.20 1.84 -14.71
N SER A 61 -15.29 2.25 -15.36
CA SER A 61 -16.57 2.55 -14.70
C SER A 61 -17.25 1.35 -14.05
N ARG A 62 -16.72 0.13 -14.25
CA ARG A 62 -17.20 -1.12 -13.64
C ARG A 62 -16.29 -1.58 -12.50
N GLY A 63 -15.24 -0.81 -12.17
CA GLY A 63 -14.29 -1.13 -11.12
C GLY A 63 -13.26 -2.19 -11.53
N ILE A 64 -13.00 -2.33 -12.84
CA ILE A 64 -12.03 -3.27 -13.39
C ILE A 64 -10.75 -2.52 -13.78
N MET A 65 -9.58 -3.10 -13.50
CA MET A 65 -8.29 -2.59 -13.98
C MET A 65 -8.26 -2.54 -15.51
N THR A 66 -8.03 -1.36 -16.10
CA THR A 66 -7.96 -1.20 -17.57
C THR A 66 -6.72 -1.86 -18.17
N GLY A 67 -5.66 -1.99 -17.37
CA GLY A 67 -4.34 -2.50 -17.78
C GLY A 67 -3.31 -1.40 -18.01
N ASP A 68 -3.75 -0.15 -18.12
CA ASP A 68 -2.87 1.01 -18.16
C ASP A 68 -2.41 1.37 -16.75
N TYR A 69 -1.11 1.63 -16.60
CA TYR A 69 -0.52 2.13 -15.37
C TYR A 69 0.65 3.07 -15.67
N GLU A 70 0.91 3.97 -14.73
CA GLU A 70 2.04 4.90 -14.77
C GLU A 70 2.92 4.69 -13.55
N ILE A 71 4.24 4.63 -13.73
CA ILE A 71 5.19 4.65 -12.61
C ILE A 71 5.41 6.11 -12.21
N LEU A 72 4.90 6.48 -11.04
CA LEU A 72 4.98 7.85 -10.52
C LEU A 72 6.30 8.14 -9.83
N SER A 73 6.91 7.11 -9.23
CA SER A 73 8.16 7.23 -8.50
C SER A 73 8.80 5.85 -8.39
N GLY A 74 10.13 5.82 -8.47
CA GLY A 74 10.90 4.63 -8.12
C GLY A 74 12.07 4.32 -9.01
N ASP A 75 12.76 3.23 -8.67
CA ASP A 75 13.84 2.69 -9.48
C ASP A 75 13.28 1.80 -10.60
N LEU A 76 13.52 2.21 -11.85
CA LEU A 76 13.10 1.48 -13.05
C LEU A 76 13.72 0.08 -13.13
N ALA A 77 14.77 -0.21 -12.37
CA ALA A 77 15.33 -1.55 -12.25
C ALA A 77 14.26 -2.59 -11.85
N PHE A 78 13.27 -2.22 -11.03
CA PHE A 78 12.19 -3.12 -10.59
C PHE A 78 10.97 -3.12 -11.49
N GLU A 79 10.94 -2.29 -12.54
CA GLU A 79 9.78 -2.10 -13.42
C GLU A 79 9.27 -3.44 -13.95
N GLU A 80 10.13 -4.26 -14.56
CA GLU A 80 9.73 -5.54 -15.18
C GLU A 80 8.97 -6.45 -14.20
N GLU A 81 9.44 -6.53 -12.96
CA GLU A 81 8.85 -7.41 -11.94
C GLU A 81 7.52 -6.84 -11.39
N VAL A 82 7.43 -5.52 -11.27
CA VAL A 82 6.18 -4.83 -10.94
C VAL A 82 5.16 -5.01 -12.06
N SER A 83 5.52 -4.77 -13.32
CA SER A 83 4.66 -4.97 -14.49
C SER A 83 4.13 -6.40 -14.59
N ARG A 84 5.01 -7.39 -14.42
CA ARG A 84 4.63 -8.81 -14.42
C ARG A 84 3.60 -9.11 -13.33
N THR A 85 3.78 -8.55 -12.15
CA THR A 85 2.88 -8.75 -11.01
C THR A 85 1.54 -8.03 -11.20
N LEU A 86 1.54 -6.82 -11.75
CA LEU A 86 0.31 -6.10 -12.10
C LEU A 86 -0.49 -6.83 -13.17
N ASN A 87 0.18 -7.43 -14.15
CA ASN A 87 -0.47 -8.26 -15.17
C ASN A 87 -1.18 -9.47 -14.55
N LEU A 88 -0.51 -10.15 -13.62
CA LEU A 88 -1.11 -11.26 -12.87
C LEU A 88 -2.28 -10.78 -12.00
N LEU A 89 -2.13 -9.65 -11.30
CA LEU A 89 -3.20 -9.09 -10.48
C LEU A 89 -4.43 -8.78 -11.33
N ARG A 90 -4.24 -8.20 -12.51
CA ARG A 90 -5.31 -7.90 -13.47
C ARG A 90 -6.06 -9.14 -13.92
N GLU A 91 -5.37 -10.25 -14.18
CA GLU A 91 -6.01 -11.54 -14.54
C GLU A 91 -6.84 -12.14 -13.40
N ASN A 92 -6.50 -11.80 -12.15
CA ASN A 92 -7.15 -12.29 -10.93
C ASN A 92 -7.90 -11.18 -10.20
N TRP A 93 -8.26 -10.11 -10.91
CA TRP A 93 -8.87 -8.92 -10.31
C TRP A 93 -10.29 -9.19 -9.86
N ASP A 94 -10.58 -8.81 -8.61
CA ASP A 94 -11.92 -8.82 -8.06
C ASP A 94 -12.31 -7.37 -7.70
N PRO A 95 -13.43 -6.82 -8.22
CA PRO A 95 -13.89 -5.48 -7.88
C PRO A 95 -14.05 -5.24 -6.36
N SER A 96 -14.25 -6.28 -5.56
CA SER A 96 -14.30 -6.17 -4.09
C SER A 96 -12.99 -5.69 -3.47
N TYR A 97 -11.85 -5.79 -4.18
CA TYR A 97 -10.56 -5.22 -3.75
C TYR A 97 -10.59 -3.70 -3.61
N LEU A 98 -11.56 -3.01 -4.23
CA LEU A 98 -11.74 -1.57 -4.07
C LEU A 98 -12.36 -1.19 -2.73
N GLU A 99 -12.92 -2.13 -1.95
CA GLU A 99 -13.43 -1.91 -0.57
C GLU A 99 -14.32 -0.65 -0.41
N GLY A 100 -15.20 -0.37 -1.39
CA GLY A 100 -16.10 0.79 -1.35
C GLY A 100 -15.51 2.09 -1.91
N LYS A 101 -14.29 2.04 -2.47
CA LYS A 101 -13.72 3.13 -3.29
C LYS A 101 -14.47 3.26 -4.63
N THR A 102 -14.46 4.47 -5.19
CA THR A 102 -15.20 4.85 -6.40
C THR A 102 -14.65 4.20 -7.67
N TYR A 103 -15.50 3.85 -8.62
CA TYR A 103 -15.08 3.31 -9.92
C TYR A 103 -14.77 4.44 -10.92
N GLY A 104 -14.02 4.15 -11.99
CA GLY A 104 -13.66 5.17 -12.98
C GLY A 104 -12.56 6.12 -12.53
N GLU A 105 -11.81 5.76 -11.50
CA GLU A 105 -10.77 6.58 -10.87
C GLU A 105 -9.40 5.90 -10.97
N GLU A 106 -8.36 6.68 -10.70
CA GLU A 106 -7.00 6.18 -10.55
C GLU A 106 -6.66 5.88 -9.09
N TYR A 107 -5.90 4.81 -8.89
CA TYR A 107 -5.48 4.35 -7.57
C TYR A 107 -3.98 4.04 -7.54
N LEU A 108 -3.40 4.15 -6.34
CA LEU A 108 -1.98 3.94 -6.10
C LEU A 108 -1.71 2.54 -5.54
N MET A 109 -0.59 1.96 -5.97
CA MET A 109 0.02 0.80 -5.32
C MET A 109 1.50 1.08 -5.08
N SER A 110 1.98 0.70 -3.90
CA SER A 110 3.36 0.92 -3.48
C SER A 110 4.07 -0.41 -3.24
N PHE A 111 5.25 -0.57 -3.84
CA PHE A 111 6.10 -1.76 -3.74
C PHE A 111 7.49 -1.35 -3.22
N ASP A 112 7.81 -1.70 -1.98
CA ASP A 112 9.08 -1.34 -1.33
C ASP A 112 10.01 -2.55 -1.25
N PHE A 113 11.05 -2.56 -2.10
CA PHE A 113 12.08 -3.58 -2.14
C PHE A 113 13.21 -3.25 -1.16
N LYS A 114 13.34 -4.07 -0.13
CA LYS A 114 14.34 -3.94 0.94
C LYS A 114 15.21 -5.18 1.05
N LEU A 115 16.47 -5.02 1.39
CA LEU A 115 17.39 -6.11 1.68
C LEU A 115 17.46 -6.34 3.18
N SER A 116 17.34 -7.60 3.56
CA SER A 116 17.70 -8.08 4.89
C SER A 116 19.04 -8.80 4.79
N LYS A 117 19.98 -8.37 5.64
CA LYS A 117 21.29 -9.02 5.75
C LYS A 117 21.23 -10.36 6.51
N GLY A 118 20.06 -10.89 6.87
CA GLY A 118 19.95 -12.07 7.74
C GLY A 118 20.40 -11.77 9.17
N ALA A 119 19.97 -12.58 10.14
CA ALA A 119 20.08 -12.31 11.57
C ALA A 119 21.53 -12.13 12.08
N GLY A 120 22.05 -10.91 12.00
CA GLY A 120 22.95 -10.36 13.00
C GLY A 120 22.10 -9.80 14.13
N PHE A 121 22.40 -10.19 15.36
CA PHE A 121 21.95 -9.47 16.56
C PHE A 121 22.04 -7.95 16.30
N PRO A 122 21.02 -7.13 16.65
CA PRO A 122 21.11 -5.70 16.41
C PRO A 122 22.44 -5.22 17.00
N PRO A 123 23.29 -4.51 16.22
CA PRO A 123 24.53 -3.96 16.77
C PRO A 123 24.14 -3.20 18.04
N ASN A 124 24.85 -3.49 19.13
CA ASN A 124 24.57 -2.93 20.45
C ASN A 124 24.30 -1.42 20.29
N PRO A 125 23.08 -0.93 20.59
CA PRO A 125 22.66 0.43 20.22
C PRO A 125 23.53 1.54 20.84
N PHE A 126 24.40 1.18 21.79
CA PHE A 126 25.38 2.06 22.43
C PHE A 126 26.70 2.24 21.65
N LEU A 127 26.98 1.49 20.58
CA LEU A 127 28.22 1.65 19.79
C LEU A 127 28.01 2.38 18.46
N THR A 128 26.80 2.39 17.92
CA THR A 128 26.48 3.10 16.65
C THR A 128 26.16 4.58 16.88
N SER A 129 25.98 5.01 18.12
CA SER A 129 25.59 6.38 18.52
C SER A 129 26.73 7.40 18.55
N PHE A 130 27.98 7.03 18.21
CA PHE A 130 29.13 7.94 18.26
C PHE A 130 29.62 8.43 16.89
N GLN A 131 29.00 8.02 15.77
CA GLN A 131 29.21 8.71 14.50
C GLN A 131 28.23 9.89 14.44
N LYS A 132 28.72 11.04 14.88
CA LYS A 132 28.11 12.36 14.80
C LYS A 132 27.77 12.73 13.34
N LYS A 133 26.68 12.16 12.80
CA LYS A 133 25.88 12.79 11.75
C LYS A 133 25.24 14.01 12.43
N ALA A 134 25.31 15.19 11.83
CA ALA A 134 24.63 16.37 12.37
C ALA A 134 23.20 15.98 12.80
N GLU A 135 22.80 16.36 14.01
CA GLU A 135 21.52 15.98 14.59
C GLU A 135 20.40 16.58 13.71
N VAL A 136 19.94 15.79 12.74
CA VAL A 136 18.84 16.16 11.85
C VAL A 136 17.60 16.24 12.73
N SER A 137 16.93 17.40 12.75
CA SER A 137 15.67 17.55 13.49
C SER A 137 14.69 16.46 13.06
N PRO A 138 13.83 15.93 13.97
CA PRO A 138 12.76 15.02 13.58
C PRO A 138 11.94 15.55 12.39
N LEU A 139 11.68 16.86 12.34
CA LEU A 139 10.97 17.49 11.24
C LEU A 139 11.73 17.40 9.91
N ASP A 140 13.04 17.63 9.93
CA ASP A 140 13.89 17.56 8.75
C ASP A 140 14.03 16.12 8.26
N ALA A 141 14.15 15.15 9.18
CA ALA A 141 14.24 13.73 8.85
C ALA A 141 12.98 13.25 8.14
N VAL A 142 11.80 13.58 8.66
CA VAL A 142 10.52 13.22 8.01
C VAL A 142 10.34 13.98 6.69
N SER A 143 10.78 15.24 6.62
CA SER A 143 10.70 16.03 5.38
C SER A 143 11.61 15.47 4.28
N GLN A 144 12.80 14.98 4.62
CA GLN A 144 13.69 14.28 3.70
C GLN A 144 13.07 12.96 3.24
N ALA A 145 12.52 12.17 4.17
CA ALA A 145 11.83 10.93 3.82
C ALA A 145 10.62 11.18 2.88
N LEU A 146 9.89 12.29 3.06
CA LEU A 146 8.80 12.70 2.15
C LEU A 146 9.31 13.16 0.78
N ALA A 147 10.51 13.73 0.70
CA ALA A 147 11.11 14.08 -0.58
C ALA A 147 11.49 12.81 -1.38
N GLU A 148 11.89 11.74 -0.70
CA GLU A 148 12.17 10.43 -1.29
C GLU A 148 10.91 9.64 -1.60
N ASN A 149 9.89 9.71 -0.73
CA ASN A 149 8.60 9.04 -0.90
C ASN A 149 7.42 10.00 -0.65
N PRO A 150 7.05 10.81 -1.66
CA PRO A 150 5.95 11.78 -1.55
C PRO A 150 4.56 11.13 -1.56
N PHE A 151 4.47 9.81 -1.69
CA PHE A 151 3.20 9.07 -1.74
C PHE A 151 2.90 8.31 -0.45
N SER A 152 3.67 8.53 0.63
CA SER A 152 3.44 7.87 1.92
C SER A 152 2.48 8.66 2.83
N PRO A 153 1.24 8.19 3.06
CA PRO A 153 0.34 8.86 3.99
C PRO A 153 0.89 8.87 5.43
N LYS A 154 1.61 7.81 5.81
CA LYS A 154 2.22 7.67 7.15
C LYS A 154 3.24 8.76 7.44
N LEU A 155 4.07 9.12 6.45
CA LEU A 155 5.05 10.18 6.61
C LEU A 155 4.39 11.55 6.76
N TYR A 156 3.33 11.83 6.00
CA TYR A 156 2.53 13.05 6.18
C TYR A 156 1.89 13.13 7.57
N LYS A 157 1.26 12.04 8.05
CA LYS A 157 0.69 11.99 9.41
C LYS A 157 1.75 12.22 10.49
N ASN A 158 2.92 11.62 10.35
CA ASN A 158 4.04 11.84 11.26
C ASN A 158 4.49 13.30 11.25
N ARG A 159 4.68 13.90 10.06
CA ARG A 159 5.08 15.30 9.96
C ARG A 159 4.02 16.24 10.54
N ALA A 160 2.74 15.94 10.32
CA ALA A 160 1.63 16.70 10.89
C ALA A 160 1.66 16.71 12.42
N GLU A 161 1.94 15.57 13.05
CA GLU A 161 2.07 15.46 14.51
C GLU A 161 3.22 16.35 15.03
N ILE A 162 4.39 16.27 14.39
CA ILE A 162 5.55 17.12 14.74
C ILE A 162 5.19 18.61 14.59
N LEU A 163 4.61 19.00 13.45
CA LEU A 163 4.23 20.38 13.17
C LEU A 163 3.19 20.91 14.16
N SER A 164 2.20 20.09 14.55
CA SER A 164 1.21 20.46 15.55
C SER A 164 1.84 20.70 16.92
N ASN A 165 2.82 19.86 17.30
CA ASN A 165 3.56 20.03 18.56
C ASN A 165 4.43 21.30 18.56
N GLU A 166 4.87 21.76 17.38
CA GLU A 166 5.58 23.03 17.18
C GLU A 166 4.64 24.24 17.06
N GLY A 167 3.31 24.05 17.13
CA GLY A 167 2.30 25.10 16.99
C GLY A 167 2.02 25.52 15.55
N LEU A 168 2.56 24.80 14.56
CA LEU A 168 2.37 25.04 13.12
C LEU A 168 1.10 24.36 12.59
N ASN A 169 -0.04 24.65 13.23
CA ASN A 169 -1.30 23.93 13.03
C ASN A 169 -1.81 23.93 11.58
N LEU A 170 -1.69 25.05 10.86
CA LEU A 170 -2.10 25.11 9.44
C LEU A 170 -1.30 24.15 8.57
N ARG A 171 0.01 24.00 8.84
CA ARG A 171 0.87 23.09 8.08
C ARG A 171 0.60 21.64 8.45
N ALA A 172 0.32 21.39 9.72
CA ALA A 172 -0.13 20.07 10.17
C ALA A 172 -1.44 19.66 9.50
N GLU A 173 -2.42 20.56 9.41
CA GLU A 173 -3.71 20.31 8.77
C GLU A 173 -3.55 20.03 7.26
N MET A 174 -2.70 20.79 6.56
CA MET A 174 -2.37 20.50 5.16
C MET A 174 -1.77 19.09 4.98
N ASP A 175 -0.86 18.69 5.87
CA ASP A 175 -0.27 17.35 5.83
C ASP A 175 -1.31 16.26 6.12
N LEU A 176 -2.25 16.48 7.04
CA LEU A 176 -3.36 15.56 7.30
C LEU A 176 -4.28 15.40 6.08
N ASN A 177 -4.63 16.52 5.43
CA ASN A 177 -5.45 16.48 4.22
C ASN A 177 -4.74 15.73 3.08
N GLN A 178 -3.43 15.94 2.94
CA GLN A 178 -2.63 15.20 1.96
C GLN A 178 -2.56 13.71 2.29
N ALA A 179 -2.41 13.35 3.57
CA ALA A 179 -2.43 11.96 4.00
C ALA A 179 -3.78 11.29 3.71
N GLU A 180 -4.89 11.96 4.02
CA GLU A 180 -6.24 11.45 3.74
C GLU A 180 -6.47 11.25 2.23
N PHE A 181 -6.05 12.22 1.41
CA PHE A 181 -6.10 12.09 -0.04
C PHE A 181 -5.34 10.85 -0.52
N LEU A 182 -4.11 10.66 -0.04
CA LEU A 182 -3.29 9.51 -0.42
C LEU A 182 -3.87 8.18 0.11
N GLU A 183 -4.44 8.12 1.32
CA GLU A 183 -5.10 6.91 1.85
C GLU A 183 -6.33 6.52 1.03
N ASN A 184 -7.09 7.51 0.58
CA ASN A 184 -8.23 7.29 -0.28
C ASN A 184 -7.81 6.78 -1.66
N ARG A 185 -6.62 7.15 -2.15
CA ARG A 185 -6.06 6.66 -3.42
C ARG A 185 -5.23 5.38 -3.27
N MET A 186 -4.69 5.06 -2.10
CA MET A 186 -3.82 3.89 -1.91
C MET A 186 -4.66 2.60 -1.80
N LEU A 187 -4.37 1.63 -2.66
CA LEU A 187 -4.96 0.29 -2.58
C LEU A 187 -4.11 -0.64 -1.72
N THR A 188 -2.79 -0.58 -1.86
CA THR A 188 -1.88 -1.44 -1.10
C THR A 188 -0.47 -0.89 -0.99
N GLU A 189 0.16 -1.18 0.14
CA GLU A 189 1.58 -1.00 0.40
C GLU A 189 2.19 -2.37 0.68
N VAL A 190 3.07 -2.84 -0.21
CA VAL A 190 3.73 -4.14 -0.10
C VAL A 190 5.22 -3.93 0.14
N VAL A 191 5.77 -4.57 1.17
CA VAL A 191 7.22 -4.59 1.43
C VAL A 191 7.77 -5.96 1.06
N ILE A 192 8.80 -5.96 0.21
CA ILE A 192 9.43 -7.15 -0.36
C ILE A 192 10.84 -7.24 0.20
N VAL A 193 11.11 -8.29 0.97
CA VAL A 193 12.41 -8.48 1.62
C VAL A 193 13.25 -9.48 0.84
N GLY A 194 14.36 -9.01 0.27
CA GLY A 194 15.41 -9.84 -0.33
C GLY A 194 16.43 -10.24 0.72
N TYR A 195 16.74 -11.53 0.85
CA TYR A 195 17.75 -12.01 1.79
C TYR A 195 19.08 -12.21 1.07
N LEU A 196 20.15 -11.58 1.57
CA LEU A 196 21.51 -11.84 1.08
C LEU A 196 21.96 -13.23 1.55
N SER A 197 22.65 -13.97 0.68
CA SER A 197 23.17 -15.30 0.99
C SER A 197 24.26 -15.19 2.07
N GLN A 198 23.95 -15.63 3.28
CA GLN A 198 24.90 -15.79 4.38
C GLN A 198 25.64 -17.12 4.21
N GLY A 199 26.71 -17.16 3.40
CA GLY A 199 27.55 -18.35 3.28
C GLY A 199 28.77 -18.11 2.39
N PRO A 200 29.93 -18.73 2.69
CA PRO A 200 31.11 -18.58 1.85
C PRO A 200 30.79 -19.13 0.46
N LYS A 201 31.17 -18.38 -0.59
CA LYS A 201 31.25 -18.93 -1.94
C LYS A 201 32.29 -20.05 -1.87
N SER A 202 31.85 -21.30 -1.77
CA SER A 202 32.73 -22.45 -1.94
C SER A 202 33.40 -22.32 -3.30
N LEU A 203 34.73 -22.21 -3.25
CA LEU A 203 35.66 -22.09 -4.37
C LEU A 203 35.59 -23.32 -5.29
#